data_AF-A0A8B7SAW7-F1
#
_entry.id   AF-A0A8B7SAW7-F1
#
_cell.length_a   1.000
_cell.length_b   1.000
_cell.length_c   1.000
_cell.angle_alpha   90.00
_cell.angle_beta   90.00
_cell.angle_gamma   90.00
#
_symmetry.space_group_name_H-M   'P 1'
#
loop_
_entity.id
_entity.type
_entity.pdbx_description
1 polymer ?
#
loop_
_entity_poly.entity_id
_entity_poly.type
_entity_poly.pdbx_seq_one_letter_code
_entity_poly.pdbx_strand_id
1 'polypeptide(L)'
;MSALGAAVALLLWGQLFAVGTGNNNTDNADDSCPKPPEIANGYVEHSVRYQCKTYYRLRTDGDGVYTLNSEKQWKNQAIGEKLPECEAVCGKPKNPVNQVQRILGGSLDAKGSFPWQAKMVSHHNLTSGATLISEQWLLTTAKNLFLGHEDGAKAKDIAPTLRLYVGKNQQVEIEKVVLHPDYSKIDIGLIKLKQKVPVGETVMPICLPSKDYAEVGRVGYVSGWGRNTNFNFTEFLKYVMLAVADQDKCVQHYEKSTVPEKKEPKSPVGVQPILNEHTFCVGLSKYEEDTCYGDAGSAFAVHDLNDDTWYAAGILSFDKSCSVAEYGVYVKVPSILDWVQKTIANN
;
A
#
# COMPACT_ATOMS: atom_id res chain seq x y z
N MET A 1 -20.31 70.94 10.23
CA MET A 1 -21.67 70.39 10.37
C MET A 1 -21.59 69.23 11.34
N SER A 2 -22.30 69.36 12.45
CA SER A 2 -22.29 68.50 13.62
C SER A 2 -23.10 67.21 13.42
N ALA A 3 -22.65 66.10 14.02
CA ALA A 3 -23.50 65.11 14.68
C ALA A 3 -22.57 64.20 15.52
N LEU A 4 -22.44 64.45 16.83
CA LEU A 4 -23.22 63.83 17.91
C LEU A 4 -22.93 62.33 18.09
N GLY A 5 -21.86 62.02 18.82
CA GLY A 5 -21.71 60.75 19.52
C GLY A 5 -22.27 60.90 20.94
N ALA A 6 -23.35 60.19 21.25
CA ALA A 6 -23.88 60.07 22.60
C ALA A 6 -23.20 58.89 23.30
N ALA A 7 -22.49 59.18 24.39
CA ALA A 7 -22.03 58.19 25.34
C ALA A 7 -23.18 57.85 26.30
N VAL A 8 -23.47 56.56 26.47
CA VAL A 8 -24.20 56.05 27.64
C VAL A 8 -23.28 55.05 28.31
N ALA A 9 -22.74 55.46 29.46
CA ALA A 9 -22.07 54.59 30.40
C ALA A 9 -23.11 54.01 31.36
N LEU A 10 -23.16 52.69 31.48
CA LEU A 10 -23.69 52.01 32.66
C LEU A 10 -22.59 51.11 33.22
N LEU A 11 -22.09 51.54 34.37
CA LEU A 11 -21.19 50.81 35.26
C LEU A 11 -21.89 49.53 35.77
N LEU A 12 -21.18 48.41 35.79
CA LEU A 12 -20.81 47.72 37.03
C LEU A 12 -19.98 46.46 36.76
N TRP A 13 -18.83 46.41 37.45
CA TRP A 13 -17.96 45.26 37.75
C TRP A 13 -17.06 44.68 36.64
N GLY A 14 -15.88 45.31 36.51
CA GLY A 14 -14.61 44.65 36.85
C GLY A 14 -14.18 43.45 36.01
N GLN A 15 -13.48 43.71 34.91
CA GLN A 15 -12.08 43.29 34.66
C GLN A 15 -11.71 43.66 33.21
N LEU A 16 -10.57 44.33 33.07
CA LEU A 16 -9.95 44.65 31.79
C LEU A 16 -9.57 43.36 31.06
N PHE A 17 -10.17 43.12 29.88
CA PHE A 17 -9.56 42.29 28.85
C PHE A 17 -9.30 43.17 27.64
N ALA A 18 -8.02 43.45 27.39
CA ALA A 18 -7.57 44.01 26.13
C ALA A 18 -7.93 43.03 25.01
N VAL A 19 -8.74 43.49 24.05
CA VAL A 19 -8.97 42.78 22.79
C VAL A 19 -7.71 42.93 21.96
N GLY A 20 -6.78 42.00 22.13
CA GLY A 20 -5.69 41.76 21.19
C GLY A 20 -6.25 40.94 20.03
N THR A 21 -6.44 41.57 18.89
CA THR A 21 -6.66 40.90 17.61
C THR A 21 -5.59 39.82 17.42
N GLY A 22 -6.04 38.58 17.31
CA GLY A 22 -5.20 37.39 17.19
C GLY A 22 -4.13 37.58 16.13
N ASN A 23 -2.89 37.48 16.60
CA ASN A 23 -1.70 37.48 15.77
C ASN A 23 -1.79 36.26 14.84
N ASN A 24 -1.95 36.49 13.54
CA ASN A 24 -1.51 35.54 12.53
C ASN A 24 0.00 35.41 12.71
N ASN A 25 0.44 34.47 13.56
CA ASN A 25 1.79 33.93 13.48
C ASN A 25 1.86 33.10 12.19
N THR A 26 1.96 33.79 11.07
CA THR A 26 2.71 33.27 9.93
C THR A 26 4.12 33.03 10.45
N ASP A 27 4.47 31.75 10.63
CA ASP A 27 5.86 31.31 10.62
C ASP A 27 6.44 31.65 9.24
N ASN A 28 6.75 32.91 9.02
CA ASN A 28 7.67 33.35 7.98
C ASN A 28 9.06 33.25 8.60
N ALA A 29 9.57 32.02 8.70
CA ALA A 29 11.01 31.86 8.69
C ALA A 29 11.50 32.53 7.40
N ASP A 30 12.37 33.52 7.53
CA ASP A 30 12.98 34.22 6.41
C ASP A 30 13.87 33.21 5.66
N ASP A 31 13.25 32.50 4.70
CA ASP A 31 13.80 31.39 3.90
C ASP A 31 14.81 31.90 2.83
N SER A 32 15.40 33.06 3.09
CA SER A 32 16.34 33.75 2.23
C SER A 32 17.73 33.11 2.38
N CYS A 33 18.21 32.46 1.33
CA CYS A 33 19.62 32.05 1.21
C CYS A 33 20.54 33.27 1.47
N PRO A 34 21.38 33.25 2.52
CA PRO A 34 22.25 34.37 2.83
C PRO A 34 23.14 34.71 1.64
N LYS A 35 23.18 36.00 1.24
CA LYS A 35 23.99 36.43 0.10
C LYS A 35 25.47 36.09 0.36
N PRO A 36 26.16 35.45 -0.60
CA PRO A 36 27.58 35.15 -0.43
C PRO A 36 28.42 36.43 -0.44
N PRO A 37 29.60 36.44 0.21
CA PRO A 37 30.52 37.57 0.18
C PRO A 37 30.94 37.93 -1.25
N GLU A 38 31.02 39.23 -1.54
CA GLU A 38 31.51 39.73 -2.82
C GLU A 38 33.05 39.71 -2.87
N ILE A 39 33.60 39.45 -4.06
CA ILE A 39 35.04 39.47 -4.32
C ILE A 39 35.36 40.52 -5.39
N ALA A 40 36.50 41.21 -5.24
CA ALA A 40 36.93 42.20 -6.21
C ALA A 40 37.15 41.57 -7.60
N ASN A 41 36.53 42.16 -8.64
CA ASN A 41 36.57 41.70 -10.03
C ASN A 41 36.02 40.28 -10.28
N GLY A 42 35.19 39.73 -9.38
CA GLY A 42 34.53 38.44 -9.59
C GLY A 42 33.01 38.55 -9.66
N TYR A 43 32.35 37.45 -10.02
CA TYR A 43 30.90 37.31 -10.04
C TYR A 43 30.50 35.99 -9.37
N VAL A 44 29.23 35.89 -8.98
CA VAL A 44 28.65 34.70 -8.34
C VAL A 44 27.73 33.99 -9.31
N GLU A 45 27.92 32.69 -9.44
CA GLU A 45 26.96 31.78 -10.07
C GLU A 45 26.18 31.04 -8.97
N HIS A 46 24.85 31.03 -9.05
CA HIS A 46 24.01 30.35 -8.06
C HIS A 46 23.61 28.98 -8.59
N SER A 47 23.74 27.96 -7.73
CA SER A 47 23.30 26.59 -8.00
C SER A 47 22.48 26.03 -6.84
N VAL A 48 21.48 25.22 -7.15
CA VAL A 48 20.73 24.42 -6.17
C VAL A 48 20.84 22.95 -6.52
N ARG A 49 20.83 22.08 -5.50
CA ARG A 49 20.76 20.63 -5.68
C ARG A 49 19.48 20.12 -5.04
N TYR A 50 18.60 19.53 -5.83
CA TYR A 50 17.42 18.87 -5.31
C TYR A 50 17.81 17.59 -4.58
N GLN A 51 17.24 17.41 -3.40
CA GLN A 51 17.34 16.20 -2.60
C GLN A 51 15.94 15.81 -2.14
N CYS A 52 15.66 14.51 -2.11
CA CYS A 52 14.40 14.01 -1.60
C CYS A 52 14.48 13.76 -0.11
N LYS A 53 13.33 13.88 0.55
CA LYS A 53 13.17 13.49 1.95
C LYS A 53 13.45 11.99 2.12
N THR A 54 13.70 11.57 3.36
CA THR A 54 13.82 10.15 3.71
C THR A 54 12.63 9.34 3.17
N TYR A 55 12.89 8.11 2.72
CA TYR A 55 11.92 7.21 2.05
C TYR A 55 11.49 7.60 0.64
N TYR A 56 12.06 8.66 0.08
CA TYR A 56 11.89 9.06 -1.31
C TYR A 56 13.22 9.02 -2.05
N ARG A 57 13.16 8.72 -3.34
CA ARG A 57 14.31 8.77 -4.27
C ARG A 57 14.08 9.83 -5.33
N LEU A 58 15.15 10.49 -5.73
CA LEU A 58 15.11 11.49 -6.79
C LEU A 58 14.96 10.77 -8.14
N ARG A 59 13.90 11.08 -8.88
CA ARG A 59 13.63 10.57 -10.23
C ARG A 59 13.88 11.70 -11.22
N THR A 60 14.94 11.54 -12.00
CA THR A 60 15.37 12.49 -13.03
C THR A 60 16.42 11.85 -13.93
N ASP A 61 16.49 12.30 -15.19
CA ASP A 61 17.56 11.92 -16.13
C ASP A 61 18.80 12.84 -15.98
N GLY A 62 18.67 13.94 -15.22
CA GLY A 62 19.76 14.85 -14.88
C GLY A 62 20.45 14.51 -13.56
N ASP A 63 21.44 15.30 -13.18
CA ASP A 63 22.21 15.13 -11.93
C ASP A 63 21.56 15.77 -10.68
N GLY A 64 20.37 16.38 -10.86
CA GLY A 64 19.62 17.09 -9.82
C GLY A 64 20.15 18.48 -9.48
N VAL A 65 21.17 18.99 -10.19
CA VAL A 65 21.74 20.31 -10.00
C VAL A 65 21.15 21.30 -11.00
N TYR A 66 20.70 22.46 -10.53
CA TYR A 66 20.17 23.52 -11.38
C TYR A 66 20.94 24.79 -11.13
N THR A 67 21.32 25.46 -12.21
CA THR A 67 22.07 26.72 -12.18
C THR A 67 21.17 27.86 -12.65
N LEU A 68 21.28 29.01 -11.99
CA LEU A 68 20.53 30.21 -12.35
C LEU A 68 21.20 30.92 -13.54
N ASN A 69 20.48 31.04 -14.66
CA ASN A 69 20.99 31.74 -15.84
C ASN A 69 20.70 33.26 -15.80
N SER A 70 21.23 34.00 -16.79
CA SER A 70 21.01 35.44 -16.96
C SER A 70 19.54 35.83 -17.20
N GLU A 71 18.72 34.89 -17.65
CA GLU A 71 17.27 35.06 -17.87
C GLU A 71 16.45 34.79 -16.60
N LYS A 72 17.12 34.56 -15.45
CA LYS A 72 16.51 34.22 -14.15
C LYS A 72 15.75 32.90 -14.15
N GLN A 73 16.24 31.93 -14.93
CA GLN A 73 15.69 30.58 -15.00
C GLN A 73 16.65 29.58 -14.38
N TRP A 74 16.10 28.62 -13.64
CA TRP A 74 16.84 27.48 -13.11
C TRP A 74 16.90 26.39 -14.18
N LYS A 75 18.10 26.08 -14.66
CA LYS A 75 18.30 25.06 -15.70
C LYS A 75 19.26 23.98 -15.24
N ASN A 76 18.88 22.73 -15.46
CA ASN A 76 19.77 21.59 -15.42
C ASN A 76 20.44 21.43 -16.80
N GLN A 77 21.71 21.02 -16.82
CA GLN A 77 22.46 20.88 -18.06
C GLN A 77 21.90 19.81 -19.00
N ALA A 78 21.34 18.73 -18.46
CA ALA A 78 20.83 17.61 -19.25
C ALA A 78 19.36 17.78 -19.65
N ILE A 79 18.52 18.31 -18.75
CA ILE A 79 17.05 18.31 -18.92
C ILE A 79 16.40 19.69 -18.93
N GLY A 80 17.19 20.77 -18.95
CA GLY A 80 16.70 22.14 -19.02
C GLY A 80 15.89 22.53 -17.79
N GLU A 81 14.70 23.08 -17.99
CA GLU A 81 13.83 23.61 -16.92
C GLU A 81 12.97 22.55 -16.24
N LYS A 82 12.93 21.32 -16.77
CA LYS A 82 12.14 20.23 -16.17
C LYS A 82 12.72 19.91 -14.79
N LEU A 83 11.92 20.07 -13.74
CA LEU A 83 12.30 19.75 -12.36
C LEU A 83 12.28 18.23 -12.10
N PRO A 84 13.08 17.74 -11.13
CA PRO A 84 13.04 16.34 -10.75
C PRO A 84 11.81 16.05 -9.88
N GLU A 85 11.41 14.78 -9.81
CA GLU A 85 10.32 14.33 -8.95
C GLU A 85 10.86 13.44 -7.82
N CYS A 86 10.25 13.52 -6.64
CA CYS A 86 10.55 12.59 -5.55
C CYS A 86 9.55 11.43 -5.58
N GLU A 87 10.04 10.24 -5.90
CA GLU A 87 9.25 9.01 -5.95
C GLU A 87 9.46 8.21 -4.67
N ALA A 88 8.39 7.64 -4.12
CA ALA A 88 8.49 6.78 -2.95
C ALA A 88 9.38 5.55 -3.21
N VAL A 89 10.25 5.22 -2.25
CA VAL A 89 10.95 3.95 -2.21
C VAL A 89 9.97 2.85 -1.83
N CYS A 90 10.01 1.72 -2.55
CA CYS A 90 9.21 0.54 -2.23
C CYS A 90 10.06 -0.54 -1.54
N GLY A 91 9.42 -1.43 -0.79
CA GLY A 91 10.02 -2.69 -0.32
C GLY A 91 11.22 -2.54 0.63
N LYS A 92 11.37 -1.40 1.30
CA LYS A 92 12.47 -1.11 2.23
C LYS A 92 11.94 -0.75 3.63
N PRO A 93 11.27 -1.68 4.33
CA PRO A 93 10.70 -1.41 5.63
C PRO A 93 11.81 -1.03 6.62
N LYS A 94 11.59 0.00 7.46
CA LYS A 94 12.59 0.44 8.44
C LYS A 94 12.90 -0.65 9.48
N ASN A 95 11.87 -1.39 9.89
CA ASN A 95 11.97 -2.45 10.88
C ASN A 95 11.56 -3.80 10.25
N PRO A 96 12.39 -4.42 9.39
CA PRO A 96 12.04 -5.69 8.76
C PRO A 96 11.83 -6.79 9.80
N VAL A 97 11.04 -7.81 9.46
CA VAL A 97 10.88 -9.00 10.29
C VAL A 97 12.21 -9.73 10.42
N ASN A 98 12.54 -10.15 11.64
CA ASN A 98 13.66 -11.06 11.88
C ASN A 98 13.15 -12.49 11.73
N GLN A 99 13.88 -13.36 11.02
CA GLN A 99 13.55 -14.77 10.78
C GLN A 99 13.37 -15.64 12.05
N VAL A 100 13.58 -15.07 13.25
CA VAL A 100 13.76 -15.80 14.51
C VAL A 100 12.52 -15.73 15.44
N GLN A 101 11.53 -14.87 15.17
CA GLN A 101 10.36 -14.77 16.05
C GLN A 101 9.25 -15.75 15.64
N ARG A 102 8.95 -16.67 16.57
CA ARG A 102 8.07 -17.82 16.43
C ARG A 102 6.90 -17.69 17.42
N ILE A 103 5.67 -17.67 16.93
CA ILE A 103 4.47 -17.78 17.77
C ILE A 103 3.42 -18.57 16.96
N LEU A 104 2.82 -19.58 17.59
CA LEU A 104 1.70 -20.37 17.05
C LEU A 104 0.43 -19.52 16.93
N GLY A 105 -0.26 -19.57 15.79
CA GLY A 105 -1.45 -18.78 15.50
C GLY A 105 -1.17 -17.42 14.87
N GLY A 106 -0.04 -17.31 14.17
CA GLY A 106 0.51 -16.10 13.57
C GLY A 106 1.35 -15.29 14.56
N SER A 107 2.45 -14.73 14.07
CA SER A 107 3.31 -13.85 14.84
C SER A 107 2.77 -12.43 14.85
N LEU A 108 2.74 -11.79 16.02
CA LEU A 108 2.33 -10.39 16.16
C LEU A 108 3.32 -9.47 15.42
N ASP A 109 2.83 -8.56 14.58
CA ASP A 109 3.65 -7.50 13.99
C ASP A 109 3.88 -6.36 15.00
N ALA A 110 4.76 -6.61 15.97
CA ALA A 110 5.05 -5.64 17.03
C ALA A 110 5.81 -4.40 16.53
N LYS A 111 6.49 -4.49 15.37
CA LYS A 111 7.43 -3.46 14.88
C LYS A 111 6.90 -2.65 13.71
N GLY A 112 5.77 -3.03 13.12
CA GLY A 112 5.29 -2.45 11.87
C GLY A 112 6.16 -2.87 10.69
N SER A 113 6.49 -4.17 10.63
CA SER A 113 7.39 -4.74 9.62
C SER A 113 6.76 -4.86 8.23
N PHE A 114 5.43 -4.72 8.13
CA PHE A 114 4.67 -4.80 6.87
C PHE A 114 3.98 -3.47 6.55
N PRO A 115 4.74 -2.39 6.25
CA PRO A 115 4.19 -1.05 6.06
C PRO A 115 3.32 -0.91 4.80
N TRP A 116 3.31 -1.92 3.93
CA TRP A 116 2.43 -2.01 2.76
C TRP A 116 1.06 -2.61 3.09
N GLN A 117 0.87 -3.21 4.26
CA GLN A 117 -0.39 -3.83 4.61
C GLN A 117 -1.48 -2.77 4.83
N ALA A 118 -2.61 -2.96 4.17
CA ALA A 118 -3.83 -2.20 4.41
C ALA A 118 -4.93 -3.11 4.95
N LYS A 119 -5.82 -2.52 5.75
CA LYS A 119 -7.06 -3.11 6.23
C LYS A 119 -8.21 -2.48 5.48
N MET A 120 -9.00 -3.28 4.79
CA MET A 120 -10.21 -2.85 4.10
C MET A 120 -11.43 -3.40 4.83
N VAL A 121 -12.42 -2.55 5.07
CA VAL A 121 -13.66 -2.92 5.76
C VAL A 121 -14.85 -2.59 4.85
N SER A 122 -15.66 -3.60 4.54
CA SER A 122 -16.87 -3.41 3.75
C SER A 122 -17.96 -2.68 4.55
N HIS A 123 -19.02 -2.25 3.88
CA HIS A 123 -20.16 -1.59 4.54
C HIS A 123 -20.93 -2.52 5.50
N HIS A 124 -20.81 -3.84 5.35
CA HIS A 124 -21.33 -4.84 6.31
C HIS A 124 -20.32 -5.24 7.40
N ASN A 125 -19.28 -4.43 7.62
CA ASN A 125 -18.25 -4.65 8.65
C ASN A 125 -17.44 -5.95 8.47
N LEU A 126 -17.30 -6.45 7.24
CA LEU A 126 -16.37 -7.54 6.95
C LEU A 126 -14.98 -6.97 6.70
N THR A 127 -13.99 -7.46 7.45
CA THR A 127 -12.59 -7.08 7.27
C THR A 127 -11.95 -7.95 6.19
N SER A 128 -11.14 -7.33 5.35
CA SER A 128 -10.39 -7.91 4.25
C SER A 128 -9.03 -7.21 4.08
N GLY A 129 -8.11 -7.84 3.35
CA GLY A 129 -6.79 -7.31 3.07
C GLY A 129 -6.71 -6.46 1.79
N ALA A 130 -5.76 -5.54 1.79
CA ALA A 130 -5.25 -4.87 0.59
C ALA A 130 -3.76 -4.58 0.80
N THR A 131 -3.03 -4.38 -0.30
CA THR A 131 -1.57 -4.17 -0.28
C THR A 131 -1.22 -2.91 -1.06
N LEU A 132 -0.54 -1.97 -0.41
CA LEU A 132 -0.03 -0.74 -1.03
C LEU A 132 1.11 -1.05 -2.01
N ILE A 133 0.95 -0.65 -3.27
CA ILE A 133 1.92 -0.91 -4.37
C ILE A 133 2.56 0.37 -4.90
N SER A 134 2.00 1.53 -4.58
CA SER A 134 2.59 2.86 -4.82
C SER A 134 2.00 3.87 -3.83
N GLU A 135 2.37 5.14 -3.91
CA GLU A 135 1.82 6.19 -3.03
C GLU A 135 0.29 6.37 -3.14
N GLN A 136 -0.33 5.90 -4.22
CA GLN A 136 -1.77 6.15 -4.47
C GLN A 136 -2.54 4.90 -4.88
N TRP A 137 -1.89 3.74 -4.97
CA TRP A 137 -2.53 2.52 -5.48
C TRP A 137 -2.32 1.33 -4.57
N LEU A 138 -3.37 0.54 -4.42
CA LEU A 138 -3.36 -0.73 -3.70
C LEU A 138 -3.90 -1.87 -4.56
N LEU A 139 -3.30 -3.05 -4.43
CA LEU A 139 -3.87 -4.31 -4.90
C LEU A 139 -4.80 -4.91 -3.84
N THR A 140 -5.87 -5.55 -4.30
CA THR A 140 -6.74 -6.42 -3.51
C THR A 140 -7.37 -7.46 -4.43
N THR A 141 -8.28 -8.30 -3.93
CA THR A 141 -9.02 -9.26 -4.76
C THR A 141 -10.31 -8.66 -5.28
N ALA A 142 -10.81 -9.15 -6.42
CA ALA A 142 -12.12 -8.78 -6.91
C ALA A 142 -13.21 -9.24 -5.92
N LYS A 143 -13.07 -10.45 -5.34
CA LYS A 143 -13.97 -10.97 -4.31
C LYS A 143 -14.12 -10.03 -3.12
N ASN A 144 -13.02 -9.44 -2.62
CA ASN A 144 -13.07 -8.49 -1.52
C ASN A 144 -13.86 -7.22 -1.88
N LEU A 145 -13.70 -6.73 -3.11
CA LEU A 145 -14.40 -5.56 -3.61
C LEU A 145 -15.91 -5.82 -3.76
N PHE A 146 -16.31 -7.05 -4.08
CA PHE A 146 -17.71 -7.45 -4.14
C PHE A 146 -18.34 -7.82 -2.78
N LEU A 147 -17.59 -7.77 -1.66
CA LEU A 147 -18.18 -8.08 -0.35
C LEU A 147 -19.32 -7.12 0.02
N GLY A 148 -20.52 -7.67 0.11
CA GLY A 148 -21.76 -6.93 0.39
C GLY A 148 -22.47 -6.37 -0.85
N HIS A 149 -22.00 -6.72 -2.05
CA HIS A 149 -22.62 -6.30 -3.30
C HIS A 149 -23.19 -7.51 -4.05
N GLU A 150 -24.22 -7.27 -4.88
CA GLU A 150 -24.74 -8.27 -5.81
C GLU A 150 -23.79 -8.49 -6.99
N ASP A 151 -23.91 -9.65 -7.62
CA ASP A 151 -23.16 -9.97 -8.84
C ASP A 151 -23.43 -8.93 -9.94
N GLY A 152 -22.37 -8.34 -10.49
CA GLY A 152 -22.46 -7.32 -11.55
C GLY A 152 -22.53 -5.87 -11.06
N ALA A 153 -22.38 -5.61 -9.75
CA ALA A 153 -22.21 -4.26 -9.23
C ALA A 153 -21.04 -3.54 -9.93
N LYS A 154 -21.23 -2.26 -10.29
CA LYS A 154 -20.20 -1.50 -11.00
C LYS A 154 -19.20 -0.94 -10.01
N ALA A 155 -17.93 -0.83 -10.42
CA ALA A 155 -16.86 -0.33 -9.55
C ALA A 155 -17.12 1.07 -8.95
N LYS A 156 -17.87 1.92 -9.67
CA LYS A 156 -18.31 3.24 -9.19
C LYS A 156 -19.29 3.17 -8.01
N ASP A 157 -20.06 2.09 -7.91
CA ASP A 157 -21.04 1.85 -6.85
C ASP A 157 -20.35 1.16 -5.65
N ILE A 158 -19.28 0.40 -5.91
CA ILE A 158 -18.46 -0.28 -4.89
C ILE A 158 -17.59 0.72 -4.11
N ALA A 159 -16.81 1.56 -4.80
CA ALA A 159 -15.83 2.46 -4.21
C ALA A 159 -16.32 3.27 -2.98
N PRO A 160 -17.50 3.94 -3.01
CA PRO A 160 -17.96 4.74 -1.87
C PRO A 160 -18.37 3.92 -0.64
N THR A 161 -18.51 2.60 -0.76
CA THR A 161 -18.94 1.71 0.34
C THR A 161 -17.78 1.20 1.21
N LEU A 162 -16.55 1.37 0.73
CA LEU A 162 -15.36 0.77 1.33
C LEU A 162 -14.69 1.76 2.29
N ARG A 163 -14.24 1.26 3.45
CA ARG A 163 -13.33 1.98 4.35
C ARG A 163 -11.96 1.33 4.29
N LEU A 164 -10.92 2.14 4.09
CA LEU A 164 -9.55 1.66 3.92
C LEU A 164 -8.63 2.32 4.93
N TYR A 165 -7.78 1.51 5.56
CA TYR A 165 -6.85 1.93 6.61
C TYR A 165 -5.45 1.42 6.30
N VAL A 166 -4.43 2.26 6.52
CA VAL A 166 -3.01 1.94 6.35
C VAL A 166 -2.23 2.26 7.62
N GLY A 167 -1.07 1.61 7.81
CA GLY A 167 -0.19 1.84 8.96
C GLY A 167 -0.90 1.73 10.31
N LYS A 168 -0.74 2.76 11.16
CA LYS A 168 -1.35 2.81 12.50
C LYS A 168 -2.82 3.28 12.45
N ASN A 169 -3.66 2.55 11.71
CA ASN A 169 -5.09 2.83 11.58
C ASN A 169 -5.42 4.18 10.92
N GLN A 170 -4.52 4.67 10.05
CA GLN A 170 -4.75 5.90 9.28
C GLN A 170 -5.78 5.61 8.18
N GLN A 171 -6.96 6.22 8.28
CA GLN A 171 -7.97 6.12 7.24
C GLN A 171 -7.53 6.91 5.99
N VAL A 172 -7.68 6.30 4.82
CA VAL A 172 -7.40 6.91 3.52
C VAL A 172 -8.65 6.92 2.65
N GLU A 173 -8.86 8.01 1.91
CA GLU A 173 -10.01 8.16 1.02
C GLU A 173 -9.77 7.46 -0.32
N ILE A 174 -10.75 6.70 -0.79
CA ILE A 174 -10.73 6.02 -2.09
C ILE A 174 -11.33 6.95 -3.15
N GLU A 175 -10.62 7.11 -4.28
CA GLU A 175 -11.13 7.82 -5.46
C GLU A 175 -11.93 6.87 -6.36
N LYS A 176 -11.35 5.71 -6.66
CA LYS A 176 -11.95 4.73 -7.57
C LYS A 176 -11.44 3.32 -7.32
N VAL A 177 -12.24 2.38 -7.79
CA VAL A 177 -11.92 0.95 -7.87
C VAL A 177 -11.86 0.55 -9.35
N VAL A 178 -10.92 -0.32 -9.69
CA VAL A 178 -10.79 -0.90 -11.03
C VAL A 178 -10.66 -2.41 -10.90
N LEU A 179 -11.61 -3.16 -11.46
CA LEU A 179 -11.57 -4.63 -11.48
C LEU A 179 -10.71 -5.10 -12.66
N HIS A 180 -9.99 -6.20 -12.48
CA HIS A 180 -9.33 -6.86 -13.62
C HIS A 180 -10.37 -7.28 -14.66
N PRO A 181 -10.16 -7.11 -15.98
CA PRO A 181 -11.15 -7.45 -17.01
C PRO A 181 -11.65 -8.91 -16.90
N ASP A 182 -10.74 -9.83 -16.60
CA ASP A 182 -11.03 -11.26 -16.39
C ASP A 182 -11.11 -11.63 -14.90
N TYR A 183 -11.76 -10.82 -14.06
CA TYR A 183 -11.77 -11.00 -12.61
C TYR A 183 -12.31 -12.36 -12.12
N SER A 184 -13.07 -13.07 -12.97
CA SER A 184 -13.53 -14.44 -12.70
C SER A 184 -12.43 -15.50 -12.77
N LYS A 185 -11.33 -15.21 -13.50
CA LYS A 185 -10.14 -16.07 -13.63
C LYS A 185 -8.93 -15.49 -12.90
N ILE A 186 -8.81 -14.17 -12.85
CA ILE A 186 -7.72 -13.43 -12.22
C ILE A 186 -8.34 -12.53 -11.16
N ASP A 187 -8.51 -13.09 -9.96
CA ASP A 187 -9.24 -12.47 -8.85
C ASP A 187 -8.49 -11.28 -8.24
N ILE A 188 -8.46 -10.17 -8.98
CA ILE A 188 -7.70 -8.97 -8.66
C ILE A 188 -8.53 -7.72 -8.92
N GLY A 189 -8.33 -6.72 -8.06
CA GLY A 189 -8.71 -5.34 -8.29
C GLY A 189 -7.66 -4.36 -7.81
N LEU A 190 -7.75 -3.14 -8.34
CA LEU A 190 -6.96 -1.99 -7.94
C LEU A 190 -7.84 -0.96 -7.23
N ILE A 191 -7.30 -0.37 -6.19
CA ILE A 191 -7.89 0.75 -5.48
C ILE A 191 -6.99 1.96 -5.70
N LYS A 192 -7.53 3.04 -6.24
CA LYS A 192 -6.86 4.35 -6.31
C LYS A 192 -7.30 5.20 -5.13
N LEU A 193 -6.35 5.74 -4.40
CA LEU A 193 -6.58 6.73 -3.34
C LEU A 193 -6.83 8.10 -3.95
N LYS A 194 -7.62 8.93 -3.28
CA LYS A 194 -7.90 10.32 -3.68
C LYS A 194 -6.68 11.22 -3.62
N GLN A 195 -5.75 10.92 -2.73
CA GLN A 195 -4.48 11.62 -2.56
C GLN A 195 -3.37 10.61 -2.30
N LYS A 196 -2.14 10.99 -2.64
CA LYS A 196 -0.95 10.21 -2.28
C LYS A 196 -0.83 10.11 -0.76
N VAL A 197 -0.54 8.91 -0.27
CA VAL A 197 -0.25 8.69 1.14
C VAL A 197 1.22 9.08 1.44
N PRO A 198 1.49 9.85 2.50
CA PRO A 198 2.87 10.16 2.89
C PRO A 198 3.60 8.89 3.29
N VAL A 199 4.73 8.61 2.63
CA VAL A 199 5.53 7.42 2.91
C VAL A 199 6.44 7.66 4.11
N GLY A 200 6.54 6.64 4.95
CA GLY A 200 7.31 6.66 6.18
C GLY A 200 7.51 5.27 6.76
N GLU A 201 7.75 5.20 8.07
CA GLU A 201 8.09 3.96 8.77
C GLU A 201 6.95 2.94 8.78
N THR A 202 5.72 3.43 8.90
CA THR A 202 4.52 2.60 9.07
C THR A 202 3.69 2.45 7.80
N VAL A 203 3.99 3.26 6.77
CA VAL A 203 3.26 3.26 5.50
C VAL A 203 4.28 3.37 4.38
N MET A 204 4.40 2.32 3.57
CA MET A 204 5.35 2.25 2.45
C MET A 204 4.87 1.21 1.45
N PRO A 205 4.94 1.47 0.13
CA PRO A 205 4.55 0.48 -0.86
C PRO A 205 5.51 -0.72 -0.88
N ILE A 206 5.00 -1.90 -1.22
CA ILE A 206 5.82 -3.05 -1.57
C ILE A 206 6.27 -2.95 -3.03
N CYS A 207 7.43 -3.51 -3.39
CA CYS A 207 7.84 -3.55 -4.78
C CYS A 207 7.08 -4.62 -5.57
N LEU A 208 6.81 -4.34 -6.84
CA LEU A 208 6.26 -5.32 -7.77
C LEU A 208 7.42 -6.04 -8.49
N PRO A 209 7.46 -7.37 -8.49
CA PRO A 209 8.56 -8.11 -9.07
C PRO A 209 8.43 -8.26 -10.59
N SER A 210 9.54 -8.09 -11.29
CA SER A 210 9.64 -8.46 -12.72
C SER A 210 9.99 -9.93 -12.93
N LYS A 211 10.53 -10.60 -11.90
CA LYS A 211 10.84 -12.04 -11.93
C LYS A 211 9.80 -12.84 -11.15
N ASP A 212 9.62 -14.09 -11.53
CA ASP A 212 8.76 -15.00 -10.78
C ASP A 212 9.48 -15.50 -9.52
N TYR A 213 8.80 -15.41 -8.38
CA TYR A 213 9.26 -15.91 -7.09
C TYR A 213 8.42 -17.10 -6.60
N ALA A 214 7.45 -17.56 -7.39
CA ALA A 214 6.56 -18.66 -7.07
C ALA A 214 7.20 -20.05 -7.34
N GLU A 215 8.48 -20.19 -7.00
CA GLU A 215 9.20 -21.47 -7.07
C GLU A 215 8.89 -22.32 -5.85
N VAL A 216 8.65 -23.62 -6.04
CA VAL A 216 8.31 -24.56 -4.96
C VAL A 216 9.36 -24.52 -3.84
N GLY A 217 8.91 -24.41 -2.60
CA GLY A 217 9.76 -24.30 -1.41
C GLY A 217 10.23 -22.88 -1.11
N ARG A 218 10.01 -21.89 -2.00
CA ARG A 218 10.29 -20.48 -1.67
C ARG A 218 9.41 -20.07 -0.51
N VAL A 219 10.04 -19.57 0.55
CA VAL A 219 9.33 -19.05 1.73
C VAL A 219 9.01 -17.58 1.51
N GLY A 220 7.76 -17.22 1.77
CA GLY A 220 7.26 -15.85 1.83
C GLY A 220 6.54 -15.58 3.14
N TYR A 221 6.22 -14.31 3.34
CA TYR A 221 5.55 -13.79 4.52
C TYR A 221 4.18 -13.28 4.11
N VAL A 222 3.17 -13.64 4.88
CA VAL A 222 1.81 -13.15 4.66
C VAL A 222 1.36 -12.45 5.93
N SER A 223 1.19 -11.13 5.85
CA SER A 223 0.58 -10.33 6.89
C SER A 223 -0.93 -10.26 6.67
N GLY A 224 -1.73 -10.25 7.74
CA GLY A 224 -3.18 -10.42 7.61
C GLY A 224 -4.01 -9.82 8.74
N TRP A 225 -5.15 -9.24 8.37
CA TRP A 225 -6.19 -8.72 9.28
C TRP A 225 -7.38 -9.69 9.43
N GLY A 226 -7.26 -10.91 8.91
CA GLY A 226 -8.29 -11.92 8.89
C GLY A 226 -8.61 -12.51 10.26
N ARG A 227 -9.43 -13.55 10.23
CA ARG A 227 -9.90 -14.26 11.41
C ARG A 227 -8.79 -15.11 12.02
N ASN A 228 -8.71 -15.09 13.35
CA ASN A 228 -7.81 -15.95 14.12
C ASN A 228 -8.47 -17.31 14.45
N THR A 229 -7.80 -18.11 15.28
CA THR A 229 -8.27 -19.44 15.74
C THR A 229 -9.61 -19.42 16.48
N ASN A 230 -10.03 -18.28 17.02
CA ASN A 230 -11.33 -18.10 17.66
C ASN A 230 -12.40 -17.60 16.67
N PHE A 231 -12.10 -17.58 15.37
CA PHE A 231 -12.95 -17.05 14.30
C PHE A 231 -13.35 -15.57 14.46
N ASN A 232 -12.61 -14.82 15.27
CA ASN A 232 -12.76 -13.37 15.39
C ASN A 232 -11.72 -12.67 14.53
N PHE A 233 -12.09 -11.53 13.93
CA PHE A 233 -11.11 -10.66 13.27
C PHE A 233 -10.03 -10.23 14.25
N THR A 234 -8.78 -10.29 13.83
CA THR A 234 -7.65 -9.93 14.70
C THR A 234 -7.66 -8.44 15.04
N GLU A 235 -7.40 -8.12 16.31
CA GLU A 235 -7.25 -6.73 16.77
C GLU A 235 -5.90 -6.13 16.35
N PHE A 236 -4.88 -6.98 16.26
CA PHE A 236 -3.53 -6.61 15.88
C PHE A 236 -3.11 -7.32 14.60
N LEU A 237 -2.33 -6.64 13.76
CA LEU A 237 -1.77 -7.24 12.57
C LEU A 237 -0.89 -8.43 12.95
N LYS A 238 -1.11 -9.56 12.28
CA LYS A 238 -0.29 -10.76 12.42
C LYS A 238 0.36 -11.10 11.09
N TYR A 239 1.37 -11.94 11.14
CA TYR A 239 1.98 -12.53 9.96
C TYR A 239 2.33 -14.00 10.16
N VAL A 240 2.45 -14.73 9.05
CA VAL A 240 2.89 -16.13 9.01
C VAL A 240 3.92 -16.32 7.89
N MET A 241 4.83 -17.28 8.08
CA MET A 241 5.78 -17.71 7.06
C MET A 241 5.29 -18.99 6.40
N LEU A 242 5.11 -18.94 5.10
CA LEU A 242 4.57 -20.06 4.33
C LEU A 242 5.43 -20.35 3.10
N ALA A 243 5.45 -21.60 2.66
CA ALA A 243 6.25 -22.04 1.52
C ALA A 243 5.36 -22.30 0.30
N VAL A 244 5.83 -21.88 -0.87
CA VAL A 244 5.19 -22.21 -2.14
C VAL A 244 5.10 -23.73 -2.29
N ALA A 245 3.91 -24.21 -2.62
CA ALA A 245 3.60 -25.61 -2.80
C ALA A 245 3.71 -26.03 -4.27
N ASP A 246 3.81 -27.35 -4.47
CA ASP A 246 3.73 -27.94 -5.80
C ASP A 246 2.33 -27.73 -6.41
N GLN A 247 2.29 -27.21 -7.63
CA GLN A 247 1.04 -26.81 -8.28
C GLN A 247 0.16 -28.02 -8.62
N ASP A 248 0.75 -29.15 -9.04
CA ASP A 248 -0.01 -30.35 -9.42
C ASP A 248 -0.65 -30.99 -8.19
N LYS A 249 0.07 -31.04 -7.05
CA LYS A 249 -0.49 -31.49 -5.78
C LYS A 249 -1.65 -30.60 -5.32
N CYS A 250 -1.51 -29.29 -5.45
CA CYS A 250 -2.58 -28.35 -5.10
C CYS A 250 -3.82 -28.55 -5.99
N VAL A 251 -3.63 -28.72 -7.30
CA VAL A 251 -4.73 -29.00 -8.25
C VAL A 251 -5.41 -30.32 -7.90
N GLN A 252 -4.65 -31.39 -7.61
CA GLN A 252 -5.23 -32.67 -7.20
C GLN A 252 -5.97 -32.58 -5.85
N HIS A 253 -5.53 -31.71 -4.94
CA HIS A 253 -6.19 -31.46 -3.66
C HIS A 253 -7.58 -30.84 -3.86
N TYR A 254 -7.70 -29.82 -4.72
CA TYR A 254 -8.94 -29.07 -4.93
C TYR A 254 -9.85 -29.64 -6.02
N GLU A 255 -9.29 -30.20 -7.09
CA GLU A 255 -10.00 -30.61 -8.31
C GLU A 255 -9.84 -32.11 -8.63
N LYS A 256 -9.26 -32.92 -7.73
CA LYS A 256 -9.01 -34.37 -7.87
C LYS A 256 -7.99 -34.78 -8.95
N SER A 257 -7.88 -34.05 -10.04
CA SER A 257 -7.06 -34.41 -11.21
C SER A 257 -6.57 -33.16 -11.96
N THR A 258 -5.37 -33.25 -12.53
CA THR A 258 -4.83 -32.22 -13.45
C THR A 258 -5.43 -32.32 -14.86
N VAL A 259 -5.99 -33.47 -15.23
CA VAL A 259 -6.68 -33.69 -16.52
C VAL A 259 -8.07 -33.03 -16.48
N PRO A 260 -8.38 -32.07 -17.38
CA PRO A 260 -9.63 -31.29 -17.34
C PRO A 260 -10.91 -32.13 -17.29
N GLU A 261 -10.99 -33.20 -18.09
CA GLU A 261 -12.18 -34.08 -18.16
C GLU A 261 -12.41 -34.91 -16.89
N LYS A 262 -11.41 -35.00 -16.01
CA LYS A 262 -11.46 -35.75 -14.75
C LYS A 262 -11.51 -34.82 -13.54
N LYS A 263 -11.61 -33.51 -13.75
CA LYS A 263 -11.71 -32.54 -12.66
C LYS A 263 -13.04 -32.71 -11.93
N GLU A 264 -12.97 -32.87 -10.62
CA GLU A 264 -14.14 -32.94 -9.74
C GLU A 264 -13.91 -32.02 -8.53
N PRO A 265 -14.92 -31.25 -8.09
CA PRO A 265 -14.77 -30.36 -6.95
C PRO A 265 -14.51 -31.18 -5.68
N LYS A 266 -13.30 -31.06 -5.11
CA LYS A 266 -12.83 -31.81 -3.94
C LYS A 266 -12.32 -30.94 -2.79
N SER A 267 -12.37 -29.61 -2.93
CA SER A 267 -12.10 -28.67 -1.84
C SER A 267 -12.65 -29.16 -0.49
N PRO A 268 -11.78 -29.28 0.54
CA PRO A 268 -12.21 -29.67 1.90
C PRO A 268 -13.16 -28.65 2.55
N VAL A 269 -13.19 -27.43 2.00
CA VAL A 269 -14.10 -26.37 2.42
C VAL A 269 -15.21 -26.21 1.38
N GLY A 270 -16.38 -25.73 1.79
CA GLY A 270 -17.60 -25.71 0.94
C GLY A 270 -17.56 -24.84 -0.32
N VAL A 271 -16.40 -24.32 -0.71
CA VAL A 271 -16.17 -23.47 -1.88
C VAL A 271 -14.87 -23.86 -2.59
N GLN A 272 -14.80 -23.62 -3.91
CA GLN A 272 -13.60 -23.89 -4.71
C GLN A 272 -12.71 -22.65 -4.85
N PRO A 273 -11.38 -22.80 -4.87
CA PRO A 273 -10.48 -21.75 -5.32
C PRO A 273 -10.57 -21.56 -6.84
N ILE A 274 -10.05 -20.42 -7.31
CA ILE A 274 -9.75 -20.24 -8.73
C ILE A 274 -8.33 -20.77 -8.94
N LEU A 275 -8.17 -21.79 -9.79
CA LEU A 275 -6.89 -22.40 -10.11
C LEU A 275 -6.64 -22.38 -11.62
N ASN A 276 -5.55 -21.73 -12.02
CA ASN A 276 -5.08 -21.62 -13.40
C ASN A 276 -3.59 -21.21 -13.44
N GLU A 277 -3.04 -20.97 -14.63
CA GLU A 277 -1.64 -20.60 -14.88
C GLU A 277 -1.20 -19.30 -14.18
N HIS A 278 -2.15 -18.40 -13.91
CA HIS A 278 -1.94 -17.12 -13.21
C HIS A 278 -1.94 -17.27 -11.70
N THR A 279 -2.12 -18.49 -11.19
CA THR A 279 -2.15 -18.76 -9.74
C THR A 279 -1.01 -19.67 -9.32
N PHE A 280 -0.66 -19.58 -8.04
CA PHE A 280 0.22 -20.54 -7.37
C PHE A 280 -0.33 -20.85 -5.98
N CYS A 281 0.03 -22.02 -5.47
CA CYS A 281 -0.39 -22.47 -4.15
C CYS A 281 0.72 -22.32 -3.12
N VAL A 282 0.31 -22.15 -1.88
CA VAL A 282 1.20 -22.03 -0.73
C VAL A 282 0.67 -22.97 0.34
N GLY A 283 1.53 -23.84 0.84
CA GLY A 283 1.14 -24.83 1.84
C GLY A 283 1.07 -24.23 3.25
N LEU A 284 0.51 -25.01 4.18
CA LEU A 284 0.52 -24.71 5.61
C LEU A 284 1.93 -24.42 6.13
N SER A 285 2.01 -23.63 7.20
CA SER A 285 3.26 -23.43 7.91
C SER A 285 3.74 -24.76 8.51
N LYS A 286 5.02 -24.81 8.90
CA LYS A 286 5.60 -25.95 9.64
C LYS A 286 4.82 -26.29 10.91
N TYR A 287 4.06 -25.35 11.44
CA TYR A 287 3.29 -25.48 12.68
C TYR A 287 1.78 -25.52 12.44
N GLU A 288 1.36 -25.90 11.22
CA GLU A 288 -0.06 -25.99 10.83
C GLU A 288 -0.81 -24.65 10.94
N GLU A 289 -0.08 -23.55 10.79
CA GLU A 289 -0.68 -22.22 10.69
C GLU A 289 -1.01 -21.90 9.24
N ASP A 290 -2.12 -21.19 9.04
CA ASP A 290 -2.56 -20.76 7.72
C ASP A 290 -3.23 -19.39 7.78
N THR A 291 -3.45 -18.84 6.59
CA THR A 291 -4.35 -17.73 6.31
C THR A 291 -5.81 -18.15 6.42
N CYS A 292 -6.69 -17.20 6.76
CA CYS A 292 -8.11 -17.47 6.95
C CYS A 292 -8.97 -16.26 6.56
N TYR A 293 -10.29 -16.35 6.75
CA TYR A 293 -11.25 -15.35 6.26
C TYR A 293 -10.85 -13.90 6.59
N GLY A 294 -10.70 -13.09 5.55
CA GLY A 294 -10.29 -11.69 5.65
C GLY A 294 -8.81 -11.43 5.36
N ASP A 295 -8.01 -12.47 5.15
CA ASP A 295 -6.61 -12.32 4.74
C ASP A 295 -6.45 -12.07 3.23
N ALA A 296 -7.46 -12.43 2.42
CA ALA A 296 -7.45 -12.18 0.98
C ALA A 296 -7.11 -10.73 0.65
N GLY A 297 -6.36 -10.50 -0.42
CA GLY A 297 -5.86 -9.18 -0.83
C GLY A 297 -4.55 -8.77 -0.17
N SER A 298 -4.10 -9.51 0.85
CA SER A 298 -2.75 -9.37 1.41
C SER A 298 -1.71 -10.03 0.53
N ALA A 299 -0.49 -9.48 0.51
CA ALA A 299 0.58 -9.99 -0.32
C ALA A 299 1.27 -11.22 0.29
N PHE A 300 1.64 -12.17 -0.57
CA PHE A 300 2.73 -13.10 -0.33
C PHE A 300 4.04 -12.33 -0.58
N ALA A 301 4.58 -11.75 0.49
CA ALA A 301 5.74 -10.88 0.47
C ALA A 301 7.03 -11.71 0.56
N VAL A 302 7.93 -11.49 -0.39
CA VAL A 302 9.19 -12.20 -0.51
C VAL A 302 10.33 -11.21 -0.34
N HIS A 303 11.24 -11.48 0.59
CA HIS A 303 12.48 -10.73 0.74
C HIS A 303 13.54 -11.32 -0.20
N ASP A 304 14.04 -10.50 -1.12
CA ASP A 304 15.18 -10.83 -1.95
C ASP A 304 16.47 -10.32 -1.30
N LEU A 305 17.37 -11.24 -0.99
CA LEU A 305 18.63 -10.95 -0.31
C LEU A 305 19.68 -10.34 -1.25
N ASN A 306 19.49 -10.44 -2.57
CA ASN A 306 20.46 -9.90 -3.53
C ASN A 306 20.47 -8.38 -3.55
N ASP A 307 19.30 -7.76 -3.40
CA ASP A 307 19.12 -6.32 -3.41
C ASP A 307 18.50 -5.80 -2.10
N ASP A 308 18.28 -6.68 -1.12
CA ASP A 308 17.67 -6.42 0.19
C ASP A 308 16.26 -5.81 0.09
N THR A 309 15.45 -6.23 -0.90
CA THR A 309 14.15 -5.61 -1.20
C THR A 309 13.00 -6.59 -1.01
N TRP A 310 11.87 -6.08 -0.52
CA TRP A 310 10.63 -6.83 -0.36
C TRP A 310 9.73 -6.68 -1.60
N TYR A 311 9.31 -7.83 -2.14
CA TYR A 311 8.49 -7.93 -3.33
C TYR A 311 7.16 -8.62 -3.03
N ALA A 312 6.06 -8.15 -3.64
CA ALA A 312 4.81 -8.90 -3.67
C ALA A 312 4.87 -9.94 -4.77
N ALA A 313 5.18 -11.20 -4.45
CA ALA A 313 5.20 -12.26 -5.45
C ALA A 313 3.77 -12.73 -5.81
N GLY A 314 2.84 -12.65 -4.86
CA GLY A 314 1.44 -12.96 -5.08
C GLY A 314 0.49 -12.15 -4.23
N ILE A 315 -0.79 -12.15 -4.60
CA ILE A 315 -1.89 -11.63 -3.79
C ILE A 315 -2.81 -12.78 -3.41
N LEU A 316 -3.12 -12.95 -2.13
CA LEU A 316 -3.98 -14.03 -1.63
C LEU A 316 -5.39 -13.89 -2.21
N SER A 317 -5.84 -14.89 -2.98
CA SER A 317 -7.21 -14.97 -3.53
C SER A 317 -8.11 -15.90 -2.71
N PHE A 318 -7.58 -17.05 -2.29
CA PHE A 318 -8.34 -18.05 -1.54
C PHE A 318 -7.89 -18.12 -0.09
N ASP A 319 -8.56 -17.35 0.76
CA ASP A 319 -8.36 -17.23 2.21
C ASP A 319 -9.31 -18.13 3.01
N LYS A 320 -9.82 -19.19 2.39
CA LYS A 320 -10.84 -20.08 2.96
C LYS A 320 -10.25 -21.39 3.47
N SER A 321 -8.95 -21.61 3.26
CA SER A 321 -8.26 -22.81 3.69
C SER A 321 -8.23 -22.96 5.21
N CYS A 322 -7.88 -21.89 5.94
CA CYS A 322 -7.78 -21.89 7.40
C CYS A 322 -7.02 -23.16 7.87
N SER A 323 -7.46 -23.85 8.92
CA SER A 323 -6.82 -25.12 9.33
C SER A 323 -7.41 -26.38 8.66
N VAL A 324 -8.23 -26.23 7.61
CA VAL A 324 -9.04 -27.32 7.03
C VAL A 324 -8.51 -27.78 5.67
N ALA A 325 -8.15 -26.83 4.79
CA ALA A 325 -7.52 -27.15 3.52
C ALA A 325 -6.01 -26.98 3.61
N GLU A 326 -5.27 -27.72 2.78
CA GLU A 326 -3.80 -27.77 2.86
C GLU A 326 -3.10 -26.56 2.20
N TYR A 327 -3.80 -25.81 1.36
CA TYR A 327 -3.18 -24.79 0.52
C TYR A 327 -3.99 -23.50 0.43
N GLY A 328 -3.36 -22.35 0.69
CA GLY A 328 -3.84 -21.06 0.22
C GLY A 328 -3.52 -20.87 -1.27
N VAL A 329 -4.37 -20.13 -2.00
CA VAL A 329 -4.18 -19.87 -3.45
C VAL A 329 -4.00 -18.39 -3.71
N TYR A 330 -2.94 -18.06 -4.45
CA TYR A 330 -2.49 -16.70 -4.71
C TYR A 330 -2.45 -16.44 -6.20
N VAL A 331 -2.80 -15.22 -6.62
CA VAL A 331 -2.58 -14.76 -7.99
C VAL A 331 -1.14 -14.26 -8.10
N LYS A 332 -0.41 -14.74 -9.12
CA LYS A 332 0.97 -14.33 -9.44
C LYS A 332 0.99 -12.86 -9.85
N VAL A 333 1.74 -12.03 -9.13
CA VAL A 333 1.89 -10.61 -9.49
C VAL A 333 2.53 -10.43 -10.87
N PRO A 334 3.54 -11.22 -11.30
CA PRO A 334 4.07 -11.13 -12.67
C PRO A 334 2.99 -11.29 -13.76
N SER A 335 1.94 -12.09 -13.53
CA SER A 335 0.86 -12.29 -14.49
C SER A 335 -0.08 -11.09 -14.66
N ILE A 336 -0.08 -10.14 -13.71
CA ILE A 336 -0.95 -8.95 -13.74
C ILE A 336 -0.16 -7.66 -13.92
N LEU A 337 1.17 -7.73 -14.03
CA LEU A 337 2.05 -6.56 -13.98
C LEU A 337 1.74 -5.55 -15.09
N ASP A 338 1.58 -6.04 -16.33
CA ASP A 338 1.24 -5.21 -17.50
C ASP A 338 -0.11 -4.49 -17.31
N TRP A 339 -1.11 -5.21 -16.79
CA TRP A 339 -2.41 -4.63 -16.50
C TRP A 339 -2.34 -3.58 -15.40
N VAL A 340 -1.56 -3.82 -14.33
CA VAL A 340 -1.37 -2.85 -13.26
C VAL A 340 -0.71 -1.58 -13.79
N GLN A 341 0.39 -1.71 -14.54
CA GLN A 341 1.10 -0.57 -15.11
C GLN A 341 0.22 0.23 -16.07
N LYS A 342 -0.49 -0.45 -16.98
CA LYS A 342 -1.41 0.19 -17.92
C LYS A 342 -2.58 0.86 -17.21
N THR A 343 -3.12 0.23 -16.18
CA THR A 343 -4.18 0.84 -15.37
C THR A 343 -3.68 2.10 -14.69
N ILE A 344 -2.53 2.07 -14.01
CA ILE A 344 -1.96 3.25 -13.34
C ILE A 344 -1.68 4.38 -14.32
N ALA A 345 -1.10 4.09 -15.49
CA ALA A 345 -0.75 5.11 -16.48
C ALA A 345 -1.96 5.86 -17.07
N ASN A 346 -3.12 5.20 -17.15
CA ASN A 346 -4.33 5.75 -17.76
C ASN A 346 -5.25 6.47 -16.78
N ASN A 347 -4.86 6.63 -15.51
CA ASN A 347 -5.80 6.91 -14.43
C ASN A 347 -5.31 7.87 -13.36
#